data_AF-A0A7W4FFQ5-F1
#
_entry.id   AF-A0A7W4FFQ5-F1
#
_cell.length_a   1.000
_cell.length_b   1.000
_cell.length_c   1.000
_cell.angle_alpha   90.00
_cell.angle_beta   90.00
_cell.angle_gamma   90.00
#
_symmetry.space_group_name_H-M   'P 1'
#
loop_
_entity.id
_entity.type
_entity.pdbx_description
1 polymer ?
#
loop_
_entity_poly.entity_id
_entity_poly.type
_entity_poly.pdbx_seq_one_letter_code
_entity_poly.pdbx_strand_id
1 'polypeptide(L)' 'MISLIKLDDDESERYTKVLISAVQFFENEKEALLWLKTSVKALGGRLPIDMLSTDKDAEMVLNVIGRLEHGIFN' A
#
# COMPACT_ATOMS: atom_id res chain seq x y z
N MET A 1 3.67 11.45 24.43
CA MET A 1 4.12 10.08 24.16
C MET A 1 3.25 9.56 23.04
N ILE A 2 3.71 9.66 21.80
CA ILE A 2 2.95 9.19 20.63
C ILE A 2 2.97 7.67 20.73
N SER A 3 1.82 7.05 20.94
CA SER A 3 1.71 5.59 20.90
C SER A 3 2.19 5.13 19.52
N LEU A 4 3.36 4.48 19.49
CA LEU A 4 3.66 3.53 18.42
C LEU A 4 2.52 2.52 18.47
N ILE A 5 1.60 2.62 17.52
CA ILE A 5 0.77 1.49 17.15
C ILE A 5 1.80 0.41 16.82
N LYS A 6 1.95 -0.55 17.74
CA LYS A 6 2.77 -1.71 17.51
C LYS A 6 1.97 -2.53 16.52
N LEU A 7 2.22 -2.32 15.23
CA LEU A 7 1.75 -3.24 14.19
C LEU A 7 2.15 -4.64 14.68
N ASP A 8 1.24 -5.59 14.60
CA ASP A 8 1.64 -6.97 14.82
C ASP A 8 2.63 -7.39 13.71
N ASP A 9 3.31 -8.52 13.92
CA ASP A 9 4.36 -8.97 13.00
C ASP A 9 3.79 -9.16 11.58
N ASP A 10 2.53 -9.61 11.47
CA ASP A 10 1.83 -9.81 10.20
C ASP A 10 1.52 -8.48 9.50
N GLU A 11 1.04 -7.47 10.23
CA GLU A 11 0.76 -6.13 9.68
C GLU A 11 2.04 -5.42 9.26
N SER A 12 3.12 -5.60 10.01
CA SER A 12 4.45 -5.12 9.66
C SER A 12 4.98 -5.78 8.38
N GLU A 13 4.76 -7.08 8.22
CA GLU A 13 5.12 -7.82 7.00
C GLU A 13 4.32 -7.32 5.79
N ARG A 14 3.00 -7.16 5.94
CA ARG A 14 2.13 -6.60 4.90
C ARG A 14 2.55 -5.20 4.49
N TYR A 15 2.84 -4.33 5.46
CA TYR A 15 3.36 -2.99 5.20
C TYR A 15 4.66 -3.02 4.42
N THR A 16 5.61 -3.84 4.85
CA THR A 16 6.91 -3.96 4.18
C THR A 16 6.75 -4.43 2.74
N LYS A 17 5.92 -5.46 2.52
CA LYS A 17 5.65 -6.01 1.18
C LYS A 17 5.04 -4.97 0.25
N VAL A 18 4.01 -4.26 0.71
CA VAL A 18 3.34 -3.21 -0.08
C VAL A 18 4.27 -2.03 -0.35
N LEU A 19 5.06 -1.60 0.63
CA LEU A 19 6.02 -0.52 0.44
C LEU A 19 7.08 -0.89 -0.60
N ILE A 20 7.65 -2.10 -0.54
CA ILE A 20 8.63 -2.57 -1.52
C ILE A 20 8.04 -2.55 -2.93
N SER A 21 6.84 -3.11 -3.12
CA SER A 21 6.18 -3.09 -4.44
C SER A 21 5.89 -1.67 -4.93
N ALA A 22 5.45 -0.77 -4.06
CA ALA A 22 5.23 0.62 -4.43
C ALA A 22 6.55 1.31 -4.82
N VAL A 23 7.63 1.12 -4.07
CA VAL A 23 8.95 1.68 -4.39
C VAL A 23 9.48 1.13 -5.72
N GLN A 24 9.25 -0.14 -6.02
CA GLN A 24 9.62 -0.74 -7.31
C GLN A 24 8.86 -0.08 -8.47
N PHE A 25 7.56 0.16 -8.31
CA PHE A 25 6.75 0.80 -9.35
C PHE A 25 7.07 2.29 -9.54
N PHE A 26 7.18 3.06 -8.46
CA PHE A 26 7.44 4.50 -8.52
C PHE A 26 8.93 4.85 -8.73
N GLU A 27 9.83 3.89 -8.54
CA GLU A 27 11.29 4.08 -8.52
C GLU A 27 11.76 5.16 -7.53
N ASN A 28 10.90 5.53 -6.56
CA ASN A 28 11.11 6.62 -5.63
C ASN A 28 10.36 6.38 -4.32
N GLU A 29 11.11 6.32 -3.21
CA GLU A 29 10.55 6.07 -1.88
C GLU A 29 9.56 7.14 -1.41
N LYS A 30 9.83 8.42 -1.71
CA LYS A 30 8.95 9.51 -1.30
C LYS A 30 7.62 9.47 -2.03
N GLU A 31 7.64 9.12 -3.31
CA GLU A 31 6.43 8.97 -4.11
C GLU A 31 5.62 7.74 -3.68
N ALA A 32 6.28 6.62 -3.39
CA ALA A 32 5.64 5.43 -2.84
C ALA A 32 4.95 5.74 -1.49
N LEU A 33 5.64 6.40 -0.56
CA LEU A 33 5.08 6.80 0.73
C LEU A 33 3.93 7.80 0.58
N LEU A 34 4.01 8.72 -0.39
CA LEU A 34 2.92 9.64 -0.69
C LEU A 34 1.70 8.90 -1.25
N TRP A 35 1.91 7.96 -2.16
CA TRP A 35 0.86 7.14 -2.74
C TRP A 35 0.13 6.30 -1.67
N LEU A 36 0.87 5.70 -0.73
CA LEU A 36 0.28 4.96 0.40
C LEU A 36 -0.63 5.82 1.29
N LYS A 37 -0.41 7.13 1.31
CA LYS A 37 -1.17 8.12 2.08
C LYS A 37 -2.19 8.89 1.24
N THR A 38 -2.39 8.50 -0.02
CA THR A 38 -3.30 9.17 -0.95
C THR A 38 -4.51 8.29 -1.20
N SER A 39 -5.69 8.90 -1.33
CA SER A 39 -6.92 8.20 -1.71
C SER A 39 -6.79 7.59 -3.11
N VAL A 40 -6.98 6.28 -3.24
CA VAL A 40 -6.89 5.55 -4.52
C VAL A 40 -8.28 5.13 -4.97
N LYS A 41 -8.72 5.65 -6.13
CA LYS A 41 -10.05 5.36 -6.70
C LYS A 41 -10.31 3.86 -6.88
N ALA A 42 -9.33 3.11 -7.38
CA ALA A 42 -9.43 1.66 -7.57
C ALA A 42 -9.62 0.86 -6.26
N LEU A 43 -9.30 1.47 -5.11
CA LEU A 43 -9.52 0.92 -3.77
C LEU A 43 -10.78 1.50 -3.10
N GLY A 44 -11.71 2.03 -3.90
CA GLY A 44 -12.93 2.68 -3.39
C GLY A 44 -12.67 4.01 -2.70
N GLY A 45 -11.57 4.69 -3.03
CA GLY A 45 -11.20 5.97 -2.43
C GLY A 45 -10.54 5.86 -1.05
N ARG A 46 -10.15 4.66 -0.62
CA ARG A 46 -9.39 4.46 0.62
C ARG A 46 -7.91 4.76 0.43
N LEU A 47 -7.22 5.00 1.54
CA LEU A 47 -5.77 5.10 1.59
C LEU A 47 -5.19 3.67 1.60
N PRO A 48 -4.20 3.35 0.76
CA PRO A 48 -3.57 2.03 0.78
C PRO A 48 -3.04 1.63 2.16
N ILE A 49 -2.50 2.57 2.94
CA ILE A 49 -1.94 2.26 4.27
C ILE A 49 -2.99 1.79 5.28
N ASP A 50 -4.22 2.30 5.19
CA ASP A 50 -5.33 1.93 6.08
C ASP A 50 -5.91 0.53 5.75
N MET A 51 -5.50 -0.05 4.62
CA MET A 51 -5.94 -1.35 4.14
C MET A 51 -5.02 -2.50 4.57
N LEU A 52 -3.93 -2.21 5.28
CA LEU A 52 -2.88 -3.19 5.55
C LEU A 52 -3.12 -4.05 6.80
N SER A 53 -4.20 -3.80 7.53
CA SER A 53 -4.54 -4.56 8.73
C SER A 53 -5.12 -5.95 8.43
N THR A 54 -5.44 -6.28 7.18
CA THR A 54 -5.88 -7.62 6.78
C THR A 54 -5.18 -8.09 5.50
N ASP A 55 -4.95 -9.40 5.38
CA ASP A 55 -4.33 -9.98 4.17
C ASP A 55 -5.14 -9.70 2.91
N LYS A 56 -6.47 -9.83 3.02
CA LYS A 56 -7.38 -9.61 1.89
C LYS A 56 -7.28 -8.19 1.35
N ASP A 57 -7.27 -7.20 2.23
CA ASP A 57 -7.20 -5.80 1.81
C ASP A 57 -5.78 -5.43 1.32
N ALA A 58 -4.72 -5.98 1.93
CA ALA A 58 -3.35 -5.83 1.44
C ALA A 58 -3.17 -6.44 0.03
N GLU A 59 -3.80 -7.59 -0.25
CA GLU A 59 -3.81 -8.20 -1.58
C GLU A 59 -4.48 -7.29 -2.61
N MET A 60 -5.57 -6.58 -2.24
CA MET A 60 -6.18 -5.59 -3.14
C MET A 60 -5.22 -4.45 -3.47
N VAL A 61 -4.46 -3.96 -2.49
CA VAL A 61 -3.45 -2.91 -2.70
C VAL A 61 -2.36 -3.39 -3.69
N LEU A 62 -1.82 -4.59 -3.47
CA LEU A 62 -0.82 -5.19 -4.36
C LEU A 62 -1.36 -5.40 -5.79
N ASN A 63 -2.61 -5.84 -5.92
CA ASN A 63 -3.25 -6.01 -7.22
C ASN A 63 -3.40 -4.68 -7.97
N VAL A 64 -3.63 -3.57 -7.27
CA VAL A 64 -3.63 -2.25 -7.92
C VAL A 64 -2.24 -1.90 -8.44
N ILE A 65 -1.17 -2.12 -7.66
CA ILE A 65 0.21 -1.87 -8.10
C ILE A 65 0.54 -2.71 -9.34
N GLY A 66 0.27 -4.02 -9.32
CA GLY A 66 0.52 -4.88 -10.48
C GLY A 66 -0.27 -4.47 -11.73
N ARG A 67 -1.49 -3.96 -11.56
CA ARG A 67 -2.25 -3.40 -12.69
C ARG A 67 -1.64 -2.11 -13.24
N LEU A 68 -1.11 -1.25 -12.38
CA LEU A 68 -0.40 -0.03 -12.79
C LEU A 68 0.89 -0.36 -13.55
N GLU A 69 1.66 -1.37 -13.11
CA GLU A 69 2.84 -1.89 -13.82
C GLU A 69 2.52 -2.35 -15.24
N HIS A 70 1.35 -2.96 -15.43
CA HIS A 70 0.87 -3.39 -16.74
C HIS A 70 0.12 -2.30 -17.53
N GLY A 71 0.04 -1.06 -17.02
CA GLY A 71 -0.63 0.06 -17.69
C GLY A 71 -2.15 -0.03 -17.73
N ILE A 72 -2.78 -0.77 -16.80
CA ILE A 72 -4.24 -0.99 -16.76
C ILE A 72 -4.89 -0.02 -15.77
N PHE A 73 -5.56 1.03 -16.28
CA PHE A 73 -6.24 2.07 -15.50
C PHE A 73 -7.78 1.84 -15.43
N ASN A 74 -8.38 1.80 -14.23
CA ASN A 74 -9.86 1.77 -14.01
C ASN A 74 -10.31 2.83 -12.98
#